data_AF-A0A2R3JTJ2-F1
#
_entry.id   AF-A0A2R3JTJ2-F1
#
_cell.length_a   1.000
_cell.length_b   1.000
_cell.length_c   1.000
_cell.angle_alpha   90.00
_cell.angle_beta   90.00
_cell.angle_gamma   90.00
#
_symmetry.space_group_name_H-M   'P 1'
#
loop_
_entity.id
_entity.type
_entity.pdbx_description
1 polymer ?
#
loop_
_entity_poly.entity_id
_entity_poly.type
_entity_poly.pdbx_seq_one_letter_code
_entity_poly.pdbx_strand_id
1 'polypeptide(L)'
;MRSVRCQIGEMMLMDKPTKAIVTSAARVTLLTDQLSAAYAEAQQADDQALQKLLLTHAIALNNGTPYLEVINQLTHAISGYYVHYHQVPPAVLAIYRGLQADVTAGTIDAAALRKRNLATGLSLAPITFEGC
;
A
#
# COMPACT_ATOMS: atom_id res chain seq x y z
N MET A 1 -34.79 45.33 28.68
CA MET A 1 -35.49 44.76 27.52
C MET A 1 -34.71 43.54 27.02
N ARG A 2 -35.44 42.49 26.68
CA ARG A 2 -34.97 41.17 26.27
C ARG A 2 -34.24 41.21 24.91
N SER A 3 -33.18 40.41 24.74
CA SER A 3 -33.21 39.38 23.69
C SER A 3 -32.10 38.35 23.91
N VAL A 4 -32.55 37.11 24.11
CA VAL A 4 -31.78 35.87 24.14
C VAL A 4 -31.61 35.40 22.69
N ARG A 5 -30.41 34.95 22.29
CA ARG A 5 -30.24 33.87 21.29
C ARG A 5 -28.80 33.33 21.21
N CYS A 6 -28.73 32.01 21.40
CA CYS A 6 -27.75 31.06 20.84
C CYS A 6 -26.37 30.91 21.49
N GLN A 7 -26.40 30.14 22.57
CA GLN A 7 -25.43 29.09 22.90
C GLN A 7 -25.34 28.05 21.76
N ILE A 8 -24.20 27.95 21.04
CA ILE A 8 -23.79 26.75 20.27
C ILE A 8 -22.25 26.69 20.20
N GLY A 9 -21.67 25.61 20.77
CA GLY A 9 -20.36 25.01 20.46
C GLY A 9 -19.12 25.82 20.84
N GLU A 10 -18.35 25.52 21.89
CA GLU A 10 -17.66 24.25 22.18
C GLU A 10 -17.10 23.55 20.93
N MET A 11 -15.80 23.25 20.99
CA MET A 11 -15.00 22.43 20.07
C MET A 11 -14.68 23.01 18.68
N MET A 12 -13.56 23.72 18.58
CA MET A 12 -12.51 23.34 17.61
C MET A 12 -11.13 23.54 18.23
N LEU A 13 -10.83 22.74 19.25
CA LEU A 13 -9.55 22.02 19.24
C LEU A 13 -9.63 21.11 18.01
N MET A 14 -9.13 21.56 16.87
CA MET A 14 -8.82 20.67 15.76
C MET A 14 -7.32 20.73 15.58
N ASP A 15 -6.71 19.88 16.40
CA ASP A 15 -5.60 18.99 16.08
C ASP A 15 -4.66 19.54 15.00
N LYS A 16 -3.41 19.84 15.42
CA LYS A 16 -2.25 19.79 14.52
C LYS A 16 -2.52 18.69 13.49
N PRO A 17 -2.43 18.93 12.17
CA PRO A 17 -2.62 17.85 11.22
C PRO A 17 -1.63 16.77 11.60
N THR A 18 -2.18 15.71 12.19
CA THR A 18 -1.46 14.58 12.71
C THR A 18 -0.68 14.08 11.50
N LYS A 19 0.65 14.25 11.58
CA LYS A 19 1.63 13.91 10.55
C LYS A 19 1.56 12.42 10.15
N ALA A 20 0.71 11.62 10.79
CA ALA A 20 0.41 10.25 10.45
C ALA A 20 -0.78 10.07 9.47
N ILE A 21 -1.77 10.98 9.43
CA ILE A 21 -3.01 10.81 8.64
C ILE A 21 -2.87 11.38 7.22
N VAL A 22 -2.22 12.54 7.07
CA VAL A 22 -1.95 13.12 5.73
C VAL A 22 -0.99 12.23 4.92
N THR A 23 -0.11 11.52 5.62
CA THR A 23 0.91 10.65 5.02
C THR A 23 0.33 9.34 4.51
N SER A 24 -0.80 8.85 5.03
CA SER A 24 -1.43 7.61 4.53
C SER A 24 -2.21 7.84 3.23
N ALA A 25 -2.96 8.94 3.12
CA ALA A 25 -3.75 9.22 1.92
C ALA A 25 -2.85 9.47 0.69
N ALA A 26 -1.81 10.31 0.84
CA ALA A 26 -0.86 10.57 -0.25
C ALA A 26 -0.12 9.30 -0.71
N ARG A 27 0.19 8.39 0.23
CA ARG A 27 0.82 7.10 -0.10
C ARG A 27 -0.13 6.12 -0.77
N VAL A 28 -1.40 6.10 -0.36
CA VAL A 28 -2.43 5.31 -1.04
C VAL A 28 -2.59 5.79 -2.48
N THR A 29 -2.64 7.10 -2.73
CA THR A 29 -2.70 7.66 -4.08
C THR A 29 -1.46 7.27 -4.89
N LEU A 30 -0.26 7.48 -4.35
CA LEU A 30 0.99 7.16 -5.05
C LEU A 30 1.08 5.67 -5.39
N LEU A 31 0.74 4.77 -4.46
CA LEU A 31 0.74 3.34 -4.70
C LEU A 31 -0.31 2.94 -5.74
N THR A 32 -1.49 3.58 -5.72
CA THR A 32 -2.56 3.34 -6.70
C THR A 32 -2.14 3.77 -8.11
N ASP A 33 -1.47 4.91 -8.24
CA ASP A 33 -0.94 5.38 -9.51
C ASP A 33 0.14 4.43 -10.06
N GLN A 34 1.05 3.97 -9.20
CA GLN A 34 2.07 3.00 -9.58
C GLN A 34 1.47 1.66 -10.01
N LEU A 35 0.47 1.16 -9.27
CA LEU A 35 -0.27 -0.06 -9.64
C LEU A 35 -1.00 0.12 -10.97
N SER A 36 -1.56 1.30 -11.23
CA SER A 36 -2.24 1.60 -12.50
C SER A 36 -1.26 1.63 -13.68
N ALA A 37 -0.08 2.20 -13.51
CA ALA A 37 0.98 2.18 -14.53
C ALA A 37 1.46 0.76 -14.81
N ALA A 38 1.74 -0.03 -13.76
CA ALA A 38 2.13 -1.43 -13.90
C ALA A 38 1.02 -2.28 -14.55
N TYR A 39 -0.26 -1.94 -14.31
CA TYR A 39 -1.40 -2.62 -14.91
C TYR A 39 -1.50 -2.33 -16.41
N ALA A 40 -1.19 -1.10 -16.85
CA ALA A 40 -1.12 -0.75 -18.26
C ALA A 40 0.00 -1.52 -18.99
N GLU A 41 1.17 -1.67 -18.35
CA GLU A 41 2.26 -2.51 -18.89
C GLU A 41 1.85 -3.99 -18.96
N ALA A 42 1.20 -4.51 -17.92
CA ALA A 42 0.68 -5.87 -17.90
C ALA A 42 -0.39 -6.13 -18.98
N GLN A 43 -1.19 -5.12 -19.33
CA GLN A 43 -2.11 -5.18 -20.47
C GLN A 43 -1.38 -5.24 -21.81
N GLN A 44 -0.32 -4.45 -22.00
CA GLN A 44 0.47 -4.49 -23.23
C GLN A 44 1.19 -5.83 -23.42
N ALA A 45 1.56 -6.47 -22.31
CA ALA A 45 2.18 -7.80 -22.31
C ALA A 45 1.16 -8.97 -22.35
N ASP A 46 -0.14 -8.69 -22.40
CA ASP A 46 -1.23 -9.69 -22.32
C ASP A 46 -1.15 -10.62 -21.10
N ASP A 47 -0.59 -10.12 -19.99
CA ASP A 47 -0.43 -10.89 -18.77
C ASP A 47 -1.67 -10.75 -17.86
N GLN A 48 -2.63 -11.65 -18.07
CA GLN A 48 -3.88 -11.66 -17.31
C GLN A 48 -3.69 -11.94 -15.81
N ALA A 49 -2.66 -12.72 -15.43
CA ALA A 49 -2.39 -13.05 -14.04
C ALA A 49 -1.91 -11.81 -13.28
N LEU A 50 -0.98 -11.07 -13.88
CA LEU A 50 -0.45 -9.84 -13.31
C LEU A 50 -1.50 -8.72 -13.31
N GLN A 51 -2.28 -8.60 -14.37
CA GLN A 51 -3.42 -7.68 -14.44
C GLN A 51 -4.39 -7.89 -13.27
N LYS A 52 -4.79 -9.15 -13.02
CA LYS A 52 -5.71 -9.48 -11.92
C LYS A 52 -5.11 -9.18 -10.56
N LEU A 53 -3.82 -9.50 -10.35
CA LEU A 53 -3.09 -9.20 -9.13
C LEU A 53 -3.09 -7.69 -8.83
N LEU A 54 -2.67 -6.88 -9.80
CA LEU A 54 -2.56 -5.43 -9.64
C LEU A 54 -3.93 -4.78 -9.38
N LEU A 55 -4.95 -5.17 -10.14
CA LEU A 55 -6.32 -4.66 -9.99
C LEU A 55 -6.91 -5.01 -8.62
N THR A 56 -6.70 -6.23 -8.13
CA THR A 56 -7.21 -6.67 -6.82
C THR A 56 -6.67 -5.80 -5.69
N HIS A 57 -5.37 -5.49 -5.71
CA HIS A 57 -4.75 -4.67 -4.68
C HIS A 57 -5.10 -3.18 -4.81
N ALA A 58 -5.25 -2.66 -6.03
CA ALA A 58 -5.73 -1.29 -6.25
C ALA A 58 -7.16 -1.10 -5.72
N ILE A 59 -8.05 -2.07 -5.95
CA ILE A 59 -9.42 -2.06 -5.42
C ILE A 59 -9.40 -2.14 -3.88
N ALA A 60 -8.55 -2.98 -3.29
CA ALA A 60 -8.42 -3.08 -1.84
C ALA A 60 -8.01 -1.74 -1.20
N LEU A 61 -7.05 -1.03 -1.80
CA LEU A 61 -6.65 0.31 -1.35
C LEU A 61 -7.83 1.30 -1.41
N ASN A 62 -8.61 1.27 -2.49
CA ASN A 62 -9.74 2.17 -2.67
C ASN A 62 -10.94 1.84 -1.76
N ASN A 63 -11.13 0.57 -1.41
CA ASN A 63 -12.19 0.12 -0.51
C ASN A 63 -11.91 0.39 0.98
N GLY A 64 -10.81 1.07 1.30
CA GLY A 64 -10.44 1.40 2.68
C GLY A 64 -9.81 0.24 3.45
N THR A 65 -9.35 -0.82 2.75
CA THR A 65 -8.52 -1.85 3.40
C THR A 65 -7.28 -1.19 4.00
N PRO A 66 -6.87 -1.57 5.23
CA PRO A 66 -5.71 -0.96 5.87
C PRO A 66 -4.46 -1.03 4.99
N TYR A 67 -3.77 0.09 4.80
CA TYR A 67 -2.60 0.21 3.92
C TYR A 67 -1.54 -0.88 4.18
N LEU A 68 -1.22 -1.15 5.45
CA LEU A 68 -0.29 -2.22 5.84
C LEU A 68 -0.72 -3.62 5.41
N GLU A 69 -2.03 -3.85 5.37
CA GLU A 69 -2.59 -5.13 4.95
C GLU A 69 -2.47 -5.31 3.44
N VAL A 70 -2.79 -4.27 2.69
CA VAL A 70 -2.64 -4.28 1.24
C VAL A 70 -1.18 -4.46 0.84
N ILE A 71 -0.25 -3.74 1.49
CA ILE A 71 1.19 -3.92 1.23
C ILE A 71 1.65 -5.34 1.51
N ASN A 72 1.22 -5.93 2.62
CA ASN A 72 1.59 -7.29 2.98
C ASN A 72 1.08 -8.29 1.94
N GLN A 73 -0.19 -8.18 1.55
CA GLN A 73 -0.78 -9.04 0.53
C GLN A 73 -0.13 -8.82 -0.85
N LEU A 74 0.14 -7.58 -1.24
CA LEU A 74 0.77 -7.22 -2.52
C LEU A 74 2.20 -7.75 -2.61
N THR A 75 3.02 -7.54 -1.58
CA THR A 75 4.40 -8.05 -1.55
C THR A 75 4.43 -9.57 -1.59
N HIS A 76 3.51 -10.25 -0.90
CA HIS A 76 3.36 -11.69 -1.00
C HIS A 76 2.90 -12.16 -2.40
N ALA A 77 1.92 -11.48 -2.98
CA ALA A 77 1.41 -11.81 -4.31
C ALA A 77 2.49 -11.64 -5.40
N ILE A 78 3.27 -10.55 -5.35
CA ILE A 78 4.42 -10.34 -6.25
C ILE A 78 5.46 -11.44 -6.06
N SER A 79 5.73 -11.83 -4.81
CA SER A 79 6.64 -12.93 -4.50
C SER A 79 6.16 -14.26 -5.09
N GLY A 80 4.86 -14.58 -4.92
CA GLY A 80 4.26 -15.77 -5.50
C GLY A 80 4.29 -15.76 -7.02
N TYR A 81 3.98 -14.61 -7.64
CA TYR A 81 4.09 -14.42 -9.08
C TYR A 81 5.52 -14.68 -9.56
N TYR A 82 6.55 -14.16 -8.88
CA TYR A 82 7.94 -14.46 -9.21
C TYR A 82 8.28 -15.96 -9.09
N VAL A 83 7.78 -16.64 -8.06
CA VAL A 83 8.01 -18.09 -7.91
C VAL A 83 7.37 -18.89 -9.05
N HIS A 84 6.24 -18.44 -9.59
CA HIS A 84 5.54 -19.12 -10.68
C HIS A 84 6.10 -18.80 -12.07
N TYR A 85 6.47 -17.55 -12.33
CA TYR A 85 6.84 -17.06 -13.66
C TYR A 85 8.34 -16.77 -13.80
N HIS A 86 9.09 -16.75 -12.70
CA HIS A 86 10.52 -16.40 -12.62
C HIS A 86 10.88 -15.06 -13.27
N GLN A 87 9.90 -14.22 -13.50
CA GLN A 87 10.02 -12.90 -14.12
C GLN A 87 9.07 -11.96 -13.39
N VAL A 88 9.49 -10.71 -13.18
CA VAL A 88 8.65 -9.65 -12.64
C VAL A 88 8.92 -8.41 -13.48
N PRO A 89 7.90 -7.78 -14.07
CA PRO A 89 8.10 -6.57 -14.86
C PRO A 89 8.77 -5.44 -14.04
N PRO A 90 9.61 -4.61 -14.68
CA PRO A 90 10.35 -3.56 -13.98
C PRO A 90 9.47 -2.63 -13.14
N ALA A 91 8.28 -2.26 -13.63
CA ALA A 91 7.34 -1.43 -12.89
C ALA A 91 6.86 -2.08 -11.58
N VAL A 92 6.57 -3.38 -11.59
CA VAL A 92 6.14 -4.14 -10.41
C VAL A 92 7.29 -4.30 -9.42
N LEU A 93 8.49 -4.52 -9.94
CA LEU A 93 9.69 -4.60 -9.11
C LEU A 93 10.02 -3.25 -8.44
N ALA A 94 9.82 -2.13 -9.15
CA ALA A 94 9.98 -0.79 -8.59
C ALA A 94 9.00 -0.53 -7.44
N ILE A 95 7.75 -0.98 -7.56
CA ILE A 95 6.76 -0.92 -6.48
C ILE A 95 7.26 -1.71 -5.27
N TYR A 96 7.68 -2.96 -5.47
CA TYR A 96 8.18 -3.81 -4.38
C TYR A 96 9.37 -3.16 -3.64
N ARG A 97 10.35 -2.63 -4.39
CA ARG A 97 11.52 -1.96 -3.82
C ARG A 97 11.15 -0.67 -3.09
N GLY A 98 10.21 0.11 -3.63
CA GLY A 98 9.68 1.31 -2.97
C GLY A 98 9.04 0.98 -1.62
N LEU A 99 8.23 -0.07 -1.57
CA LEU A 99 7.60 -0.55 -0.34
C LEU A 99 8.64 -1.03 0.69
N GLN A 100 9.69 -1.74 0.27
CA GLN A 100 10.79 -2.13 1.16
C GLN A 100 11.56 -0.92 1.70
N ALA A 101 11.83 0.08 0.85
CA ALA A 101 12.50 1.31 1.26
C ALA A 101 11.67 2.07 2.30
N ASP A 102 10.35 2.15 2.11
CA ASP A 102 9.43 2.79 3.06
C ASP A 102 9.38 2.09 4.43
N VAL A 103 9.51 0.76 4.46
CA VAL A 103 9.63 -0.04 5.70
C VAL A 103 10.98 0.22 6.37
N THR A 104 12.06 0.25 5.60
CA THR A 104 13.43 0.46 6.12
C THR A 104 13.63 1.87 6.64
N ALA A 105 13.02 2.87 6.00
CA ALA A 105 13.02 4.26 6.44
C ALA A 105 12.20 4.50 7.72
N GLY A 106 11.48 3.48 8.23
CA GLY A 106 10.58 3.60 9.38
C GLY A 106 9.31 4.40 9.08
N THR A 107 9.08 4.75 7.81
CA THR A 107 7.86 5.43 7.34
C THR A 107 6.66 4.48 7.42
N ILE A 108 6.90 3.18 7.28
CA ILE A 108 5.95 2.10 7.51
C ILE A 108 6.41 1.34 8.77
N ASP A 109 5.49 1.09 9.69
CA ASP A 109 5.80 0.37 10.94
C ASP A 109 6.17 -1.09 10.65
N ALA A 110 7.48 -1.34 10.63
CA ALA A 110 8.07 -2.65 10.40
C ALA A 110 7.67 -3.68 11.47
N ALA A 111 7.44 -3.25 12.72
CA ALA A 111 7.03 -4.14 13.81
C ALA A 111 5.57 -4.57 13.63
N ALA A 112 4.69 -3.64 13.23
CA ALA A 112 3.31 -3.94 12.89
C ALA A 112 3.22 -4.88 11.67
N LEU A 113 4.04 -4.65 10.64
CA LEU A 113 4.17 -5.55 9.50
C LEU A 113 4.62 -6.94 9.94
N ARG A 114 5.73 -7.04 10.67
CA ARG A 114 6.26 -8.33 11.13
C ARG A 114 5.26 -9.10 11.99
N LYS A 115 4.52 -8.42 12.87
CA LYS A 115 3.46 -9.03 13.68
C LYS A 115 2.32 -9.57 12.81
N ARG A 116 1.90 -8.82 11.79
CA ARG A 116 0.88 -9.27 10.83
C ARG A 116 1.36 -10.43 9.98
N ASN A 117 2.63 -10.45 9.59
CA ASN A 117 3.21 -11.52 8.79
C ASN A 117 3.24 -12.83 9.57
N LEU A 118 3.67 -12.78 10.82
CA LEU A 118 3.60 -13.93 11.74
C LEU A 118 2.16 -14.41 11.93
N ALA A 119 1.19 -13.49 12.07
CA ALA A 119 -0.22 -13.84 12.22
C ALA A 119 -0.86 -14.42 10.94
N THR A 120 -0.32 -14.10 9.77
CA THR A 120 -0.81 -14.58 8.46
C THR A 120 -0.01 -15.78 7.92
N GLY A 121 0.99 -16.26 8.66
CA GLY A 121 1.88 -17.34 8.22
C GLY A 121 2.81 -16.95 7.06
N LEU A 122 2.92 -15.64 6.78
CA LEU A 122 3.75 -15.11 5.70
C LEU A 122 5.19 -14.90 6.18
N SER A 123 6.15 -15.52 5.50
CA SER A 123 7.57 -15.23 5.71
C SER A 123 8.04 -14.16 4.74
N LEU A 124 8.22 -12.92 5.23
CA LEU A 124 9.03 -11.93 4.51
C LEU A 124 10.50 -12.30 4.70
N ALA A 125 10.98 -13.28 3.95
CA ALA A 125 12.39 -13.26 3.58
C ALA A 125 12.57 -12.08 2.62
N PRO A 126 13.58 -11.22 2.79
CA PRO A 126 13.90 -10.24 1.76
C PRO A 126 14.18 -11.02 0.47
N ILE A 127 13.26 -10.94 -0.50
CA ILE A 127 13.51 -11.52 -1.81
C ILE A 127 14.48 -10.57 -2.50
N THR A 128 15.75 -10.95 -2.51
CA THR A 128 16.71 -10.40 -3.45
C THR A 128 16.28 -10.88 -4.82
N PHE A 129 15.62 -10.02 -5.58
CA PHE A 129 15.49 -10.17 -7.02
C PHE A 129 16.90 -9.98 -7.61
N GLU A 130 17.70 -11.05 -7.58
CA GLU A 130 18.97 -11.12 -8.31
C GLU A 130 18.62 -11.05 -9.80
N GLY A 131 18.76 -9.85 -10.36
CA GLY A 131 18.80 -9.67 -11.80
C GLY A 131 20.17 -10.13 -12.30
N CYS A 132 20.17 -11.03 -13.29
CA CYS A 132 21.24 -11.01 -14.30
C CYS A 132 21.20 -9.68 -15.05
#